data_AF-A0A1C4D1S4-F1
#
_entry.id   AF-A0A1C4D1S4-F1
#
_cell.length_a   1.000
_cell.length_b   1.000
_cell.length_c   1.000
_cell.angle_alpha   90.00
_cell.angle_beta   90.00
_cell.angle_gamma   90.00
#
_symmetry.space_group_name_H-M   'P 1'
#
loop_
_entity.id
_entity.type
_entity.pdbx_description
1 polymer ?
#
loop_
_entity_poly.entity_id
_entity_poly.type
_entity_poly.pdbx_seq_one_letter_code
_entity_poly.pdbx_strand_id
1 'polypeptide(L)'
;MSILNINWKPEFGTIFTWFAMDKNGKIAVMVNNCFGDLPKCLLSIENAELLLDQLNEYMWEESSVYLTYPQNKRGDFKLDLYSYWRHKNNLGKEAIIAELINDFIHSGHYSDANLAINKGFFEYQAIEGSFEGEDYPVGYNDKTKMGDYFRYLMPTIYASIEDFPEELRHGIAVSDIIDFTNDRLLDNDKINDYFPRMYKK
;
A
#
# COMPACT_ATOMS: atom_id res chain seq x y z
N MET A 1 10.08 -22.12 4.02
CA MET A 1 10.76 -21.27 5.03
C MET A 1 10.47 -19.85 4.63
N SER A 2 9.84 -19.06 5.51
CA SER A 2 9.57 -17.67 5.20
C SER A 2 10.88 -16.88 5.15
N ILE A 3 11.02 -15.99 4.17
CA ILE A 3 12.18 -15.10 4.07
C ILE A 3 12.03 -13.88 4.99
N LEU A 4 10.79 -13.54 5.37
CA LEU A 4 10.51 -12.45 6.29
C LEU A 4 10.85 -12.82 7.73
N ASN A 5 11.72 -12.01 8.33
CA ASN A 5 12.10 -12.08 9.74
C ASN A 5 12.58 -10.70 10.21
N ILE A 6 12.84 -10.54 11.50
CA ILE A 6 13.22 -9.24 12.11
C ILE A 6 14.47 -8.59 11.51
N ASN A 7 15.34 -9.37 10.87
CA ASN A 7 16.57 -8.90 10.21
C ASN A 7 16.42 -8.78 8.69
N TRP A 8 15.24 -9.05 8.14
CA TRP A 8 14.95 -8.87 6.72
C TRP A 8 15.22 -7.43 6.32
N LYS A 9 15.73 -7.27 5.10
CA LYS A 9 15.99 -5.98 4.48
C LYS A 9 15.50 -6.03 3.04
N PRO A 10 15.03 -4.90 2.51
CA PRO A 10 14.64 -4.81 1.11
C PRO A 10 15.82 -5.05 0.18
N GLU A 11 15.56 -5.79 -0.89
CA GLU A 11 16.51 -6.04 -1.97
C GLU A 11 15.79 -6.28 -3.29
N PHE A 12 16.53 -6.16 -4.39
CA PHE A 12 16.00 -6.35 -5.74
C PHE A 12 15.34 -7.73 -5.90
N GLY A 13 14.12 -7.74 -6.46
CA GLY A 13 13.37 -8.96 -6.75
C GLY A 13 12.46 -9.46 -5.63
N THR A 14 12.35 -8.73 -4.51
CA THR A 14 11.46 -9.10 -3.40
C THR A 14 10.32 -8.10 -3.22
N ILE A 15 9.15 -8.42 -3.76
CA ILE A 15 7.96 -7.56 -3.68
C ILE A 15 6.99 -8.10 -2.63
N PHE A 16 6.65 -7.24 -1.67
CA PHE A 16 5.66 -7.48 -0.64
C PHE A 16 4.63 -6.36 -0.65
N THR A 17 3.38 -6.75 -0.43
CA THR A 17 2.29 -5.85 -0.09
C THR A 17 1.98 -6.01 1.39
N TRP A 18 1.99 -4.91 2.14
CA TRP A 18 1.64 -4.89 3.56
C TRP A 18 0.59 -3.83 3.84
N PHE A 19 -0.02 -3.88 5.03
CA PHE A 19 -1.19 -3.07 5.37
C PHE A 19 -0.91 -2.18 6.55
N ALA A 20 -1.38 -0.93 6.45
CA ALA A 20 -1.14 0.10 7.44
C ALA A 20 -2.45 0.80 7.82
N MET A 21 -2.55 1.25 9.07
CA MET A 21 -3.63 2.08 9.58
C MET A 21 -3.09 3.41 10.08
N ASP A 22 -3.67 4.52 9.63
CA ASP A 22 -3.31 5.87 10.07
C ASP A 22 -3.89 6.19 11.46
N LYS A 23 -3.51 7.34 12.02
CA LYS A 23 -3.99 7.82 13.32
C LYS A 23 -5.50 8.05 13.41
N ASN A 24 -6.20 8.08 12.27
CA ASN A 24 -7.64 8.27 12.17
C ASN A 24 -8.39 6.96 11.85
N GLY A 25 -7.69 5.82 11.83
CA GLY A 25 -8.29 4.51 11.54
C GLY A 25 -8.49 4.23 10.05
N LYS A 26 -7.90 5.01 9.14
CA LYS A 26 -7.97 4.76 7.69
C LYS A 26 -6.91 3.76 7.26
N ILE A 27 -7.22 2.93 6.28
CA ILE A 27 -6.33 1.84 5.84
C ILE A 27 -5.59 2.21 4.55
N ALA A 28 -4.30 1.85 4.50
CA ALA A 28 -3.47 1.89 3.31
C ALA A 28 -2.91 0.50 2.96
N VAL A 29 -2.83 0.25 1.67
CA VAL A 29 -2.04 -0.82 1.04
C VAL A 29 -0.67 -0.23 0.71
N MET A 30 0.38 -0.92 1.13
CA MET A 30 1.77 -0.48 1.03
C MET A 30 2.54 -1.47 0.17
N VAL A 31 2.93 -1.07 -1.04
CA VAL A 31 3.70 -1.91 -1.97
C VAL A 31 5.17 -1.53 -1.87
N ASN A 32 6.02 -2.45 -1.44
CA ASN A 32 7.43 -2.12 -1.18
C ASN A 32 8.29 -1.99 -2.45
N ASN A 33 7.79 -2.39 -3.62
CA ASN A 33 8.51 -2.39 -4.90
C ASN A 33 10.02 -2.68 -4.76
N CYS A 34 10.36 -3.83 -4.15
CA CYS A 34 11.72 -4.25 -3.81
C CYS A 34 12.41 -3.49 -2.69
N PHE A 35 12.33 -2.15 -2.67
CA PHE A 35 13.24 -1.30 -1.90
C PHE A 35 12.65 -0.67 -0.63
N GLY A 36 11.34 -0.73 -0.46
CA GLY A 36 10.65 -0.23 0.73
C GLY A 36 10.83 -1.15 1.93
N ASP A 37 11.13 -0.55 3.08
CA ASP A 37 11.21 -1.23 4.37
C ASP A 37 9.81 -1.67 4.83
N LEU A 38 9.77 -2.85 5.47
CA LEU A 38 8.60 -3.32 6.21
C LEU A 38 8.77 -3.00 7.70
N PRO A 39 7.69 -2.69 8.43
CA PRO A 39 7.77 -2.44 9.87
C PRO A 39 8.33 -3.65 10.63
N LYS A 40 9.28 -3.42 11.55
CA LYS A 40 9.85 -4.46 12.41
C LYS A 40 8.80 -5.16 13.27
N CYS A 41 7.73 -4.46 13.63
CA CYS A 41 6.61 -5.05 14.36
C CYS A 41 5.88 -6.13 13.54
N LEU A 42 5.75 -5.94 12.22
CA LEU A 42 5.24 -6.93 11.27
C LEU A 42 6.24 -8.08 11.09
N LEU A 43 7.52 -7.75 10.88
CA LEU A 43 8.59 -8.75 10.72
C LEU A 43 8.85 -9.60 11.97
N SER A 44 8.33 -9.20 13.13
CA SER A 44 8.38 -9.96 14.37
C SER A 44 7.29 -11.03 14.49
N ILE A 45 6.29 -11.02 13.59
CA ILE A 45 5.22 -12.01 13.58
C ILE A 45 5.78 -13.34 13.05
N GLU A 46 5.48 -14.43 13.76
CA GLU A 46 5.78 -15.76 13.27
C GLU A 46 4.99 -16.04 11.98
N ASN A 47 5.69 -16.44 10.91
CA ASN A 47 5.11 -16.63 9.57
C ASN A 47 4.44 -15.36 9.00
N ALA A 48 5.05 -14.19 9.20
CA ALA A 48 4.58 -12.92 8.66
C ALA A 48 4.23 -12.97 7.16
N GLU A 49 5.01 -13.70 6.35
CA GLU A 49 4.76 -13.87 4.92
C GLU A 49 3.42 -14.54 4.64
N LEU A 50 3.10 -15.64 5.33
CA LEU A 50 1.79 -16.31 5.18
C LEU A 50 0.63 -15.38 5.56
N LEU A 51 0.82 -14.57 6.61
CA LEU A 51 -0.19 -13.59 7.01
C LEU A 51 -0.39 -12.50 5.94
N LEU A 52 0.69 -12.02 5.34
CA LEU A 52 0.62 -11.06 4.24
C LEU A 52 -0.05 -11.68 3.01
N ASP A 53 0.25 -12.93 2.69
CA ASP A 53 -0.41 -13.67 1.60
C ASP A 53 -1.92 -13.74 1.84
N GLN A 54 -2.35 -14.13 3.05
CA GLN A 54 -3.78 -14.19 3.41
C GLN A 54 -4.47 -12.83 3.33
N LEU A 55 -3.79 -11.75 3.75
CA LEU A 55 -4.30 -10.38 3.62
C LEU A 55 -4.41 -9.95 2.16
N ASN A 56 -3.44 -10.32 1.32
CA ASN A 56 -3.41 -10.00 -0.10
C ASN A 56 -4.54 -10.72 -0.85
N GLU A 57 -4.67 -12.03 -0.63
CA GLU A 57 -5.77 -12.83 -1.15
C GLU A 57 -7.13 -12.28 -0.69
N TYR A 58 -7.25 -11.86 0.57
CA TYR A 58 -8.50 -11.25 1.07
C TYR A 58 -8.81 -9.91 0.38
N MET A 59 -7.80 -9.06 0.23
CA MET A 59 -7.93 -7.76 -0.43
C MET A 59 -8.46 -7.90 -1.86
N TRP A 60 -7.91 -8.86 -2.62
CA TRP A 60 -8.29 -9.14 -4.01
C TRP A 60 -9.53 -10.04 -4.17
N GLU A 61 -10.16 -10.46 -3.07
CA GLU A 61 -11.29 -11.39 -3.05
C GLU A 61 -10.96 -12.80 -3.58
N GLU A 62 -9.70 -13.20 -3.50
CA GLU A 62 -9.16 -14.49 -3.92
C GLU A 62 -9.03 -15.50 -2.78
N SER A 63 -9.31 -15.08 -1.53
CA SER A 63 -9.16 -15.94 -0.36
C SER A 63 -10.07 -17.17 -0.43
N SER A 64 -9.48 -18.35 -0.22
CA SER A 64 -10.22 -19.60 -0.05
C SER A 64 -10.77 -19.80 1.38
N VAL A 65 -10.33 -18.96 2.33
CA VAL A 65 -10.67 -19.06 3.76
C VAL A 65 -11.70 -18.01 4.16
N TYR A 66 -11.50 -16.76 3.73
CA TYR A 66 -12.35 -15.63 4.11
C TYR A 66 -13.27 -15.25 2.95
N LEU A 67 -14.47 -15.82 2.94
CA LEU A 67 -15.40 -15.73 1.80
C LEU A 67 -16.42 -14.58 1.91
N THR A 68 -16.41 -13.84 3.02
CA THR A 68 -17.32 -12.71 3.25
C THR A 68 -16.53 -11.41 3.17
N TYR A 69 -16.92 -10.58 2.21
CA TYR A 69 -16.27 -9.30 1.94
C TYR A 69 -17.19 -8.14 2.34
N PRO A 70 -16.64 -6.98 2.71
CA PRO A 70 -17.42 -5.77 2.94
C PRO A 70 -18.18 -5.37 1.68
N GLN A 71 -19.27 -4.65 1.84
CA GLN A 71 -19.96 -4.07 0.69
C GLN A 71 -19.06 -3.07 -0.03
N ASN A 72 -19.11 -3.07 -1.37
CA ASN A 72 -18.43 -2.06 -2.18
C ASN A 72 -18.82 -0.66 -1.70
N LYS A 73 -17.81 0.13 -1.37
CA LYS A 73 -18.00 1.51 -0.93
C LYS A 73 -18.56 2.41 -2.02
N ARG A 74 -18.36 2.05 -3.30
CA ARG A 74 -18.82 2.81 -4.47
C ARG A 74 -18.37 4.27 -4.41
N GLY A 75 -17.14 4.48 -3.97
CA GLY A 75 -16.51 5.79 -3.99
C GLY A 75 -15.97 6.12 -5.37
N ASP A 76 -15.04 7.05 -5.35
CA ASP A 76 -14.15 7.43 -6.43
C ASP A 76 -12.71 7.50 -5.89
N PHE A 77 -11.73 7.69 -6.76
CA PHE A 77 -10.32 7.83 -6.39
C PHE A 77 -9.73 9.17 -6.83
N LYS A 78 -8.59 9.53 -6.25
CA LYS A 78 -7.70 10.59 -6.73
C LYS A 78 -6.32 10.00 -6.95
N LEU A 79 -5.77 10.23 -8.14
CA LEU A 79 -4.35 10.06 -8.40
C LEU A 79 -3.61 11.23 -7.75
N ASP A 80 -2.75 10.97 -6.76
CA ASP A 80 -2.00 12.01 -6.04
C ASP A 80 -0.61 12.20 -6.65
N LEU A 81 0.33 11.31 -6.30
CA LEU A 81 1.68 11.19 -6.89
C LEU A 81 1.72 9.97 -7.80
N TYR A 82 2.73 9.85 -8.68
CA TYR A 82 2.91 8.67 -9.53
C TYR A 82 4.36 8.47 -9.94
N SER A 83 4.76 7.21 -10.16
CA SER A 83 6.11 6.83 -10.60
C SER A 83 6.43 7.45 -11.96
N TYR A 84 7.50 8.24 -12.03
CA TYR A 84 8.04 8.71 -13.30
C TYR A 84 8.45 7.52 -14.18
N TRP A 85 9.15 6.55 -13.60
CA TRP A 85 9.70 5.41 -14.34
C TRP A 85 8.61 4.58 -15.02
N ARG A 86 7.52 4.29 -14.30
CA ARG A 86 6.36 3.53 -14.82
C ARG A 86 5.64 4.29 -15.94
N HIS A 87 5.54 5.62 -15.82
CA HIS A 87 4.77 6.45 -16.75
C HIS A 87 5.65 7.32 -17.67
N LYS A 88 6.95 7.02 -17.83
CA LYS A 88 7.91 7.85 -18.57
C LYS A 88 7.54 8.13 -20.03
N ASN A 89 6.72 7.26 -20.62
CA ASN A 89 6.22 7.41 -21.99
C ASN A 89 5.00 8.33 -22.10
N ASN A 90 4.29 8.59 -20.99
CA ASN A 90 3.13 9.46 -20.92
C ASN A 90 2.91 9.99 -19.49
N LEU A 91 3.44 11.19 -19.21
CA LEU A 91 3.35 11.81 -17.89
C LEU A 91 2.07 12.64 -17.68
N GLY A 92 1.14 12.64 -18.65
CA GLY A 92 -0.12 13.37 -18.54
C GLY A 92 -1.00 12.76 -17.45
N LYS A 93 -1.21 13.48 -16.35
CA LYS A 93 -1.99 13.01 -15.21
C LYS A 93 -3.39 12.53 -15.62
N GLU A 94 -4.05 13.26 -16.52
CA GLU A 94 -5.38 12.91 -17.06
C GLU A 94 -5.35 11.61 -17.87
N ALA A 95 -4.26 11.34 -18.59
CA ALA A 95 -4.11 10.12 -19.36
C ALA A 95 -3.90 8.90 -18.44
N ILE A 96 -3.12 9.05 -17.37
CA ILE A 96 -2.93 8.00 -16.35
C ILE A 96 -4.26 7.71 -15.63
N ILE A 97 -5.02 8.75 -15.29
CA ILE A 97 -6.36 8.57 -14.71
C ILE A 97 -7.28 7.81 -15.67
N ALA A 98 -7.26 8.15 -16.97
CA ALA A 98 -8.05 7.45 -17.97
C ALA A 98 -7.64 5.97 -18.12
N GLU A 99 -6.33 5.68 -18.04
CA GLU A 99 -5.80 4.31 -18.04
C GLU A 99 -6.30 3.51 -16.83
N LEU A 100 -6.21 4.07 -15.63
CA LEU A 100 -6.70 3.45 -14.39
C LEU A 100 -8.21 3.18 -14.43
N ILE A 101 -9.00 4.12 -14.97
CA ILE A 101 -10.44 3.94 -15.15
C ILE A 101 -10.72 2.82 -16.17
N ASN A 102 -9.98 2.80 -17.27
CA ASN A 102 -10.16 1.79 -18.30
C ASN A 102 -9.80 0.38 -17.77
N ASP A 103 -8.71 0.27 -17.03
CA ASP A 103 -8.33 -0.97 -16.35
C ASP A 103 -9.40 -1.40 -15.33
N PHE A 104 -9.93 -0.48 -14.53
CA PHE A 104 -11.05 -0.80 -13.62
C PHE A 104 -12.29 -1.33 -14.35
N ILE A 105 -12.64 -0.76 -15.51
CA ILE A 105 -13.78 -1.22 -16.32
C ILE A 105 -13.54 -2.64 -16.86
N HIS A 106 -12.30 -2.98 -17.23
CA HIS A 106 -11.98 -4.27 -17.86
C HIS A 106 -11.61 -5.37 -16.86
N SER A 107 -10.79 -5.04 -15.87
CA SER A 107 -10.22 -5.96 -14.88
C SER A 107 -11.05 -6.03 -13.60
N GLY A 108 -11.94 -5.05 -13.37
CA GLY A 108 -12.86 -5.02 -12.23
C GLY A 108 -12.11 -5.10 -10.91
N HIS A 109 -12.35 -6.19 -10.16
CA HIS A 109 -11.77 -6.42 -8.84
C HIS A 109 -10.23 -6.41 -8.84
N TYR A 110 -9.59 -6.80 -9.95
CA TYR A 110 -8.13 -6.96 -10.07
C TYR A 110 -7.38 -5.68 -10.49
N SER A 111 -8.07 -4.54 -10.56
CA SER A 111 -7.43 -3.26 -10.88
C SER A 111 -6.98 -2.53 -9.61
N ASP A 112 -5.88 -1.78 -9.68
CA ASP A 112 -5.41 -0.95 -8.56
C ASP A 112 -6.48 0.09 -8.16
N ALA A 113 -7.18 0.65 -9.14
CA ALA A 113 -8.26 1.61 -8.89
C ALA A 113 -9.42 1.01 -8.07
N ASN A 114 -9.66 -0.31 -8.13
CA ASN A 114 -10.66 -0.97 -7.30
C ASN A 114 -10.34 -0.86 -5.80
N LEU A 115 -9.05 -0.87 -5.43
CA LEU A 115 -8.60 -0.72 -4.04
C LEU A 115 -9.08 0.62 -3.47
N ALA A 116 -9.00 1.70 -4.25
CA ALA A 116 -9.49 3.01 -3.83
C ALA A 116 -11.02 3.13 -3.94
N ILE A 117 -11.62 2.72 -5.06
CA ILE A 117 -13.04 2.93 -5.37
C ILE A 117 -13.96 2.08 -4.48
N ASN A 118 -13.73 0.78 -4.44
CA ASN A 118 -14.65 -0.17 -3.80
C ASN A 118 -14.18 -0.62 -2.43
N LYS A 119 -12.86 -0.77 -2.23
CA LYS A 119 -12.31 -1.19 -0.94
C LYS A 119 -12.12 -0.02 0.02
N GLY A 120 -11.79 1.16 -0.50
CA GLY A 120 -11.58 2.39 0.27
C GLY A 120 -10.18 2.49 0.87
N PHE A 121 -9.20 1.84 0.24
CA PHE A 121 -7.81 1.88 0.66
C PHE A 121 -7.06 3.03 0.00
N PHE A 122 -6.19 3.66 0.77
CA PHE A 122 -5.07 4.39 0.19
C PHE A 122 -4.07 3.41 -0.41
N GLU A 123 -3.35 3.83 -1.45
CA GLU A 123 -2.26 3.05 -2.00
C GLU A 123 -0.97 3.84 -1.90
N TYR A 124 0.04 3.27 -1.27
CA TYR A 124 1.40 3.78 -1.26
C TYR A 124 2.31 2.83 -1.98
N GLN A 125 3.18 3.38 -2.82
CA GLN A 125 4.18 2.64 -3.55
C GLN A 125 5.56 3.14 -3.15
N ALA A 126 6.47 2.23 -2.85
CA ALA A 126 7.86 2.60 -2.66
C ALA A 126 8.51 2.98 -3.99
N ILE A 127 9.40 3.97 -3.96
CA ILE A 127 10.23 4.36 -5.11
C ILE A 127 11.17 3.20 -5.45
N GLU A 128 11.15 2.77 -6.70
CA GLU A 128 11.99 1.68 -7.22
C GLU A 128 13.02 2.17 -8.24
N GLY A 129 13.80 1.24 -8.79
CA GLY A 129 14.79 1.53 -9.84
C GLY A 129 16.08 0.73 -9.66
N SER A 130 17.00 0.95 -10.58
CA SER A 130 18.33 0.34 -10.60
C SER A 130 19.35 1.18 -9.81
N PHE A 131 19.09 2.48 -9.68
CA PHE A 131 19.89 3.44 -8.91
C PHE A 131 19.04 4.65 -8.51
N GLU A 132 19.50 5.38 -7.48
CA GLU A 132 18.79 6.52 -6.92
C GLU A 132 18.54 7.63 -7.97
N GLY A 133 17.29 8.09 -8.06
CA GLY A 133 16.84 9.12 -9.00
C GLY A 133 16.41 8.61 -10.38
N GLU A 134 16.51 7.30 -10.66
CA GLU A 134 15.93 6.71 -11.88
C GLU A 134 14.40 6.80 -11.87
N ASP A 135 13.78 6.50 -10.71
CA ASP A 135 12.39 6.80 -10.42
C ASP A 135 12.26 7.91 -9.38
N TYR A 136 11.14 8.61 -9.44
CA TYR A 136 10.73 9.63 -8.49
C TYR A 136 9.22 9.89 -8.62
N PRO A 137 8.55 10.30 -7.53
CA PRO A 137 7.12 10.60 -7.55
C PRO A 137 6.87 11.94 -8.25
N VAL A 138 6.25 11.89 -9.43
CA VAL A 138 5.80 13.07 -10.16
C VAL A 138 4.74 13.81 -9.35
N GLY A 139 4.90 15.13 -9.22
CA GLY A 139 4.02 15.98 -8.40
C GLY A 139 4.53 16.20 -6.96
N TYR A 140 5.74 15.72 -6.65
CA TYR A 140 6.47 16.01 -5.42
C TYR A 140 7.76 16.75 -5.74
N ASN A 141 8.01 17.88 -5.07
CA ASN A 141 9.13 18.78 -5.40
C ASN A 141 10.32 18.64 -4.46
N ASP A 142 10.13 18.02 -3.30
CA ASP A 142 11.20 17.82 -2.34
C ASP A 142 12.03 16.58 -2.70
N LYS A 143 13.17 16.43 -2.03
CA LYS A 143 14.05 15.29 -2.25
C LYS A 143 13.38 13.99 -1.81
N THR A 144 13.59 12.96 -2.60
CA THR A 144 13.17 11.59 -2.33
C THR A 144 14.35 10.66 -2.52
N LYS A 145 14.29 9.48 -1.91
CA LYS A 145 15.27 8.40 -2.11
C LYS A 145 14.57 7.09 -2.45
N MET A 146 15.33 6.15 -2.98
CA MET A 146 14.85 4.79 -3.26
C MET A 146 14.29 4.16 -1.97
N GLY A 147 13.14 3.51 -2.08
CA GLY A 147 12.41 2.93 -0.95
C GLY A 147 11.42 3.86 -0.24
N ASP A 148 11.49 5.19 -0.43
CA ASP A 148 10.46 6.09 0.15
C ASP A 148 9.09 5.73 -0.40
N TYR A 149 8.06 5.72 0.44
CA TYR A 149 6.69 5.40 0.03
C TYR A 149 5.93 6.68 -0.34
N PHE A 150 5.50 6.79 -1.59
CA PHE A 150 4.63 7.89 -2.02
C PHE A 150 3.18 7.45 -2.13
N ARG A 151 2.24 8.35 -1.81
CA ARG A 151 0.80 8.13 -1.93
C ARG A 151 0.39 8.18 -3.41
N TYR A 152 0.11 7.03 -3.99
CA TYR A 152 -0.31 6.88 -5.38
C TYR A 152 -1.81 7.19 -5.52
N LEU A 153 -2.66 6.38 -4.88
CA LEU A 153 -4.12 6.53 -4.92
C LEU A 153 -4.70 6.94 -3.57
N MET A 154 -5.68 7.83 -3.62
CA MET A 154 -6.51 8.21 -2.47
C MET A 154 -7.97 7.83 -2.73
N PRO A 155 -8.63 7.12 -1.80
CA PRO A 155 -10.06 6.88 -1.88
C PRO A 155 -10.83 8.14 -1.44
N THR A 156 -12.09 8.24 -1.85
CA THR A 156 -13.03 9.25 -1.36
C THR A 156 -13.93 8.75 -0.23
N ILE A 157 -14.08 7.42 -0.10
CA ILE A 157 -14.76 6.75 1.00
C ILE A 157 -13.76 5.76 1.61
N TYR A 158 -13.50 5.90 2.91
CA TYR A 158 -12.39 5.23 3.57
C TYR A 158 -12.76 3.87 4.15
N ALA A 159 -11.84 2.93 4.04
CA ALA A 159 -11.87 1.70 4.80
C ALA A 159 -11.36 1.91 6.23
N SER A 160 -11.77 1.00 7.10
CA SER A 160 -11.32 0.91 8.49
C SER A 160 -10.93 -0.52 8.84
N ILE A 161 -10.48 -0.71 10.08
CA ILE A 161 -10.16 -2.03 10.60
C ILE A 161 -11.35 -3.02 10.54
N GLU A 162 -12.58 -2.51 10.57
CA GLU A 162 -13.80 -3.33 10.51
C GLU A 162 -14.08 -3.91 9.12
N ASP A 163 -13.37 -3.45 8.09
CA ASP A 163 -13.41 -4.03 6.75
C ASP A 163 -12.57 -5.32 6.64
N PHE A 164 -11.87 -5.72 7.71
CA PHE A 164 -11.07 -6.94 7.75
C PHE A 164 -11.67 -7.98 8.72
N PRO A 165 -11.56 -9.29 8.42
CA PRO A 165 -11.87 -10.37 9.35
C PRO A 165 -11.04 -10.20 10.61
N GLU A 166 -11.63 -10.47 11.78
CA GLU A 166 -10.95 -10.25 13.07
C GLU A 166 -9.60 -10.96 13.15
N GLU A 167 -9.52 -12.14 12.56
CA GLU A 167 -8.34 -13.00 12.50
C GLU A 167 -7.19 -12.40 11.68
N LEU A 168 -7.47 -11.54 10.70
CA LEU A 168 -6.45 -10.91 9.87
C LEU A 168 -5.99 -9.55 10.39
N ARG A 169 -6.75 -8.93 11.30
CA ARG A 169 -6.48 -7.57 11.79
C ARG A 169 -5.10 -7.42 12.40
N HIS A 170 -4.54 -8.48 13.01
CA HIS A 170 -3.20 -8.44 13.60
C HIS A 170 -2.06 -8.31 12.58
N GLY A 171 -2.36 -8.40 11.27
CA GLY A 171 -1.41 -8.12 10.20
C GLY A 171 -1.41 -6.66 9.72
N ILE A 172 -2.20 -5.78 10.36
CA ILE A 172 -2.24 -4.34 10.03
C ILE A 172 -1.33 -3.57 10.99
N ALA A 173 -0.33 -2.88 10.45
CA ALA A 173 0.57 -2.03 11.22
C ALA A 173 -0.07 -0.66 11.50
N VAL A 174 0.07 -0.12 12.71
CA VAL A 174 -0.67 1.05 13.17
C VAL A 174 0.25 2.22 13.43
N SER A 175 -0.14 3.38 12.92
CA SER A 175 0.49 4.66 13.21
C SER A 175 -0.34 5.49 14.18
N ASP A 176 0.35 6.18 15.09
CA ASP A 176 -0.25 7.19 15.97
C ASP A 176 0.01 8.63 15.45
N ILE A 177 0.81 8.78 14.38
CA ILE A 177 1.27 10.09 13.89
C ILE A 177 0.94 10.37 12.42
N ILE A 178 0.97 9.33 11.57
CA ILE A 178 0.68 9.47 10.14
C ILE A 178 -0.81 9.72 9.92
N ASP A 179 -1.11 10.59 8.97
CA ASP A 179 -2.43 10.87 8.43
C ASP A 179 -2.41 10.67 6.92
N PHE A 180 -3.04 9.62 6.43
CA PHE A 180 -3.03 9.30 5.00
C PHE A 180 -3.72 10.33 4.12
N THR A 181 -4.41 11.33 4.68
CA THR A 181 -4.97 12.44 3.91
C THR A 181 -3.99 13.60 3.73
N ASN A 182 -2.99 13.71 4.59
CA ASN A 182 -2.03 14.82 4.62
C ASN A 182 -0.62 14.38 4.21
N ASP A 183 -0.15 13.25 4.75
CA ASP A 183 1.21 12.75 4.52
C ASP A 183 1.28 12.06 3.16
N ARG A 184 1.99 12.67 2.21
CA ARG A 184 2.06 12.21 0.81
C ARG A 184 3.28 11.33 0.52
N LEU A 185 4.31 11.44 1.35
CA LEU A 185 5.57 10.72 1.23
C LEU A 185 5.99 10.26 2.63
N LEU A 186 6.40 9.01 2.76
CA LEU A 186 6.94 8.43 3.97
C LEU A 186 8.40 8.05 3.74
N ASP A 187 9.28 8.68 4.50
CA ASP A 187 10.72 8.38 4.57
C ASP A 187 10.96 6.91 4.96
N ASN A 188 11.67 6.19 4.10
CA ASN A 188 11.94 4.76 4.27
C ASN A 188 12.64 4.44 5.60
N ASP A 189 13.57 5.30 6.05
CA ASP A 189 14.35 5.05 7.27
C ASP A 189 13.50 5.17 8.55
N LYS A 190 12.29 5.74 8.43
CA LYS A 190 11.37 6.02 9.54
C LYS A 190 10.16 5.09 9.58
N ILE A 191 10.09 4.07 8.73
CA ILE A 191 8.95 3.13 8.70
C ILE A 191 8.67 2.53 10.09
N ASN A 192 9.71 2.23 10.86
CA ASN A 192 9.57 1.72 12.23
C ASN A 192 9.05 2.76 13.23
N ASP A 193 9.36 4.05 13.02
CA ASP A 193 8.87 5.14 13.86
C ASP A 193 7.42 5.49 13.50
N TYR A 194 7.08 5.41 12.21
CA TYR A 194 5.74 5.64 11.70
C TYR A 194 4.77 4.54 12.10
N PHE A 195 5.20 3.28 12.06
CA PHE A 195 4.36 2.11 12.36
C PHE A 195 5.00 1.23 13.44
N PRO A 196 5.03 1.68 14.71
CA PRO A 196 5.77 1.00 15.76
C PRO A 196 5.10 -0.28 16.28
N ARG A 197 3.83 -0.52 15.93
CA ARG A 197 3.03 -1.61 16.50
C ARG A 197 2.05 -2.20 15.49
N MET A 198 1.72 -3.47 15.67
CA MET A 198 0.59 -4.11 15.00
C MET A 198 -0.71 -3.78 15.71
N TYR A 199 -1.82 -3.87 15.00
CA TYR A 199 -3.14 -3.76 15.60
C TYR A 199 -3.34 -4.88 16.63
N LYS A 200 -3.89 -4.51 17.79
CA LYS A 200 -4.25 -5.44 18.87
C LYS A 200 -5.71 -5.18 19.21
N LYS A 201 -6.48 -6.27 19.31
CA LYS A 201 -7.87 -6.23 19.76
C LYS A 201 -7.98 -5.74 21.20
#